data_AF-A0A428SHK6-F1
#
_entry.id   AF-A0A428SHK6-F1
#
_cell.length_a   1.000
_cell.length_b   1.000
_cell.length_c   1.000
_cell.angle_alpha   90.00
_cell.angle_beta   90.00
_cell.angle_gamma   90.00
#
_symmetry.space_group_name_H-M   'P 1'
#
loop_
_entity.id
_entity.type
_entity.pdbx_description
1 polymer ?
#
loop_
_entity_poly.entity_id
_entity_poly.type
_entity_poly.pdbx_seq_one_letter_code
_entity_poly.pdbx_strand_id
1 'polypeptide(L)'
;MATQHSATDLQSSLTQMLLPKGRILLVSASLVSLLALATVRFLTTTIPRRPHVVVEVEGVYVYPIKGLRGCALDSGLVSGVGIQFDRRFCLQRVHRNPDTNEIDRLETVMLMYNFYLVLFHTILESPSNDASDMHIVITYTRDKQTAPEKLSWVGSEHQLLFTAQVNCEGLSRVIMNLQGSSTQAYDMCDIAVGKIDMCDNYAKWFEKYLGFETRLLYIGDGSRAALGTLAPHSDAAVRKKGRYQTLLWSLAPARYKSGPEHLVFNDIAQYLVVTRESNDAATARLDDGLDMDILKFRPNIILSGSPSAFVKDY
;
A
#
# COMPACT_ATOMS: atom_id res chain seq x y z
N MET A 1 42.04 -16.63 74.48
CA MET A 1 41.07 -15.58 74.85
C MET A 1 41.49 -14.32 74.09
N ALA A 2 41.11 -14.16 72.82
CA ALA A 2 39.81 -13.70 72.34
C ALA A 2 39.46 -12.31 72.89
N THR A 3 39.84 -11.27 72.15
CA THR A 3 39.19 -9.95 72.22
C THR A 3 39.05 -9.40 70.81
N GLN A 4 37.78 -9.15 70.47
CA GLN A 4 37.24 -8.80 69.17
C GLN A 4 37.76 -7.42 68.73
N HIS A 5 38.59 -7.35 67.70
CA HIS A 5 38.65 -6.14 66.87
C HIS A 5 37.67 -6.30 65.71
N SER A 6 36.45 -5.83 65.98
CA SER A 6 35.49 -5.20 65.08
C SER A 6 35.46 -5.65 63.61
N ALA A 7 34.58 -6.61 63.31
CA ALA A 7 33.95 -6.68 61.98
C ALA A 7 33.23 -5.36 61.62
N THR A 8 32.89 -4.54 62.63
CA THR A 8 32.34 -3.19 62.55
C THR A 8 33.28 -2.16 61.91
N ASP A 9 34.62 -2.32 61.98
CA ASP A 9 35.58 -1.37 61.42
C ASP A 9 35.83 -1.61 59.92
N LEU A 10 35.77 -2.87 59.47
CA LEU A 10 35.80 -3.20 58.04
C LEU A 10 34.48 -2.85 57.34
N GLN A 11 33.34 -3.05 58.01
CA GLN A 11 32.04 -2.59 57.50
C GLN A 11 31.97 -1.06 57.41
N SER A 12 32.46 -0.32 58.41
CA SER A 12 32.44 1.15 58.35
C SER A 12 33.34 1.69 57.25
N SER A 13 34.54 1.11 57.06
CA SER A 13 35.51 1.54 56.04
C SER A 13 35.06 1.23 54.60
N LEU A 14 34.47 0.05 54.36
CA LEU A 14 33.87 -0.30 53.06
C LEU A 14 32.64 0.58 52.75
N THR A 15 31.80 0.85 53.75
CA THR A 15 30.62 1.71 53.58
C THR A 15 31.04 3.17 53.32
N GLN A 16 32.07 3.67 53.99
CA GLN A 16 32.64 5.01 53.76
C GLN A 16 33.39 5.14 52.41
N MET A 17 33.97 4.06 51.86
CA MET A 17 34.58 4.07 50.52
C MET A 17 33.56 3.96 49.38
N LEU A 18 32.42 3.29 49.59
CA LEU A 18 31.38 3.08 48.58
C LEU A 18 30.38 4.25 48.48
N LEU A 19 30.12 4.95 49.60
CA LEU A 19 29.26 6.13 49.66
C LEU A 19 29.66 7.28 48.69
N PRO A 20 30.91 7.73 48.63
CA PRO A 20 31.31 8.81 47.73
C PRO A 20 31.31 8.37 46.26
N LYS A 21 31.73 7.12 45.98
CA LYS A 21 31.75 6.58 44.60
C LYS A 21 30.34 6.39 44.03
N GLY A 22 29.40 5.88 44.84
CA GLY A 22 27.99 5.77 44.45
C GLY A 22 27.32 7.12 44.25
N ARG A 23 27.65 8.13 45.07
CA ARG A 23 27.18 9.51 44.91
C ARG A 23 27.74 10.16 43.64
N ILE A 24 29.02 9.98 43.32
CA ILE A 24 29.63 10.50 42.09
C ILE A 24 28.99 9.84 40.86
N LEU A 25 28.71 8.53 40.89
CA LEU A 25 28.05 7.81 39.80
C LEU A 25 26.58 8.23 39.62
N LEU A 26 25.85 8.48 40.71
CA LEU A 26 24.48 8.97 40.66
C LEU A 26 24.40 10.41 40.14
N VAL A 27 25.34 11.27 40.56
CA VAL A 27 25.44 12.66 40.09
C VAL A 27 25.81 12.70 38.62
N SER A 28 26.73 11.84 38.15
CA SER A 28 27.09 11.77 36.73
C SER A 28 25.94 11.22 35.86
N ALA A 29 25.23 10.18 36.31
CA ALA A 29 24.06 9.66 35.61
C ALA A 29 22.92 10.68 35.54
N SER A 30 22.71 11.45 36.62
CA SER A 30 21.72 12.52 36.68
C SER A 30 22.10 13.68 35.75
N LEU A 31 23.37 14.09 35.73
CA LEU A 31 23.87 15.15 34.86
C LEU A 31 23.78 14.75 33.39
N VAL A 32 24.13 13.52 33.04
CA VAL A 32 23.98 12.98 31.67
C VAL A 32 22.50 12.94 31.27
N SER A 33 21.60 12.51 32.16
CA SER A 33 20.16 12.51 31.90
C SER A 33 19.62 13.93 31.73
N LEU A 34 20.12 14.90 32.50
CA LEU A 34 19.73 16.30 32.41
C LEU A 34 20.26 16.95 31.13
N LEU A 35 21.49 16.64 30.74
CA LEU A 35 22.07 17.07 29.46
C LEU A 35 21.31 16.45 28.28
N ALA A 36 20.93 15.18 28.38
CA ALA A 36 20.11 14.49 27.39
C ALA A 36 18.71 15.11 27.28
N LEU A 37 18.06 15.43 28.40
CA LEU A 37 16.79 16.14 28.40
C LEU A 37 16.92 17.56 27.85
N ALA A 38 17.99 18.27 28.19
CA ALA A 38 18.25 19.62 27.72
C ALA A 38 18.55 19.64 26.21
N THR A 39 19.32 18.67 25.70
CA THR A 39 19.56 18.52 24.26
C THR A 39 18.30 18.06 23.53
N VAL A 40 17.51 17.13 24.07
CA VAL A 40 16.20 16.77 23.50
C VAL A 40 15.29 17.99 23.46
N ARG A 41 15.17 18.76 24.56
CA ARG A 41 14.39 20.00 24.60
C ARG A 41 14.91 21.00 23.58
N PHE A 42 16.20 21.28 23.57
CA PHE A 42 16.82 22.22 22.63
C PHE A 42 16.58 21.82 21.18
N LEU A 43 16.74 20.53 20.85
CA LEU A 43 16.44 19.97 19.53
C LEU A 43 14.94 20.09 19.21
N THR A 44 14.03 19.82 20.15
CA THR A 44 12.58 19.97 19.93
C THR A 44 12.12 21.42 19.81
N THR A 45 12.80 22.38 20.45
CA THR A 45 12.45 23.81 20.41
C THR A 45 13.08 24.55 19.23
N THR A 46 14.18 24.03 18.68
CA THR A 46 14.88 24.65 17.53
C THR A 46 14.50 24.05 16.18
N ILE A 47 13.68 22.99 16.14
CA ILE A 47 13.02 22.59 14.89
C ILE A 47 11.97 23.67 14.58
N PRO A 48 12.18 24.51 13.54
CA PRO A 48 11.15 25.47 13.16
C PRO A 48 9.88 24.68 12.84
N ARG A 49 8.79 24.99 13.57
CA ARG A 49 7.46 24.48 13.19
C ARG A 49 7.19 25.02 11.79
N ARG A 50 7.29 24.15 10.77
CA ARG A 50 6.86 24.49 9.42
C ARG A 50 5.43 25.04 9.52
N PRO A 51 5.09 26.16 8.87
CA PRO A 51 3.72 26.66 8.89
C PRO A 51 2.79 25.50 8.49
N HIS A 52 1.74 25.29 9.28
CA HIS A 52 0.76 24.26 8.97
C HIS A 52 0.06 24.65 7.68
N VAL A 53 0.42 23.98 6.59
CA VAL A 53 -0.34 24.05 5.35
C VAL A 53 -1.60 23.24 5.56
N VAL A 54 -2.74 23.90 5.53
CA VAL A 54 -4.05 23.24 5.52
C VAL A 54 -4.33 22.88 4.07
N VAL A 55 -4.45 21.58 3.80
CA VAL A 55 -4.87 21.05 2.51
C VAL A 55 -6.23 20.37 2.67
N GLU A 56 -7.00 20.36 1.60
CA GLU A 56 -8.29 19.70 1.53
C GLU A 56 -8.17 18.40 0.73
N VAL A 57 -8.92 17.37 1.14
CA VAL A 57 -9.05 16.14 0.36
C VAL A 57 -10.12 16.38 -0.69
N GLU A 58 -9.68 16.61 -1.93
CA GLU A 58 -10.56 16.87 -3.06
C GLU A 58 -11.22 15.58 -3.58
N GLY A 59 -10.53 14.44 -3.46
CA GLY A 59 -11.09 13.17 -3.89
C GLY A 59 -10.32 11.95 -3.42
N VAL A 60 -11.06 10.86 -3.19
CA VAL A 60 -10.54 9.54 -2.82
C VAL A 60 -10.91 8.55 -3.90
N TYR A 61 -9.94 7.74 -4.33
CA TYR A 61 -10.09 6.80 -5.44
C TYR A 61 -9.51 5.44 -5.11
N VAL A 62 -10.18 4.40 -5.61
CA VAL A 62 -9.70 3.01 -5.58
C VAL A 62 -9.74 2.40 -6.97
N TYR A 63 -8.91 1.38 -7.17
CA TYR A 63 -8.76 0.65 -8.41
C TYR A 63 -8.95 -0.84 -8.11
N PRO A 64 -10.19 -1.34 -8.00
CA PRO A 64 -10.45 -2.69 -7.50
C PRO A 64 -9.67 -3.78 -8.22
N ILE A 65 -9.49 -3.61 -9.54
CA ILE A 65 -8.68 -4.47 -10.39
C ILE A 65 -7.46 -3.68 -10.88
N LYS A 66 -6.27 -4.26 -10.70
CA LYS A 66 -5.02 -3.70 -11.20
C LYS A 66 -5.11 -3.42 -12.70
N GLY A 67 -4.77 -2.19 -13.07
CA GLY A 67 -4.67 -1.75 -14.47
C GLY A 67 -5.96 -1.13 -15.03
N LEU A 68 -7.14 -1.50 -14.53
CA LEU A 68 -8.42 -0.92 -15.01
C LEU A 68 -8.65 0.49 -14.44
N ARG A 69 -9.60 1.26 -14.99
CA ARG A 69 -9.92 2.59 -14.43
C ARG A 69 -10.48 2.47 -13.02
N GLY A 70 -10.15 3.43 -12.17
CA GLY A 70 -10.65 3.46 -10.80
C GLY A 70 -12.02 4.11 -10.68
N CYS A 71 -12.58 4.04 -9.47
CA CYS A 71 -13.80 4.73 -9.06
C CYS A 71 -13.52 5.69 -7.91
N ALA A 72 -14.31 6.76 -7.86
CA ALA A 72 -14.32 7.69 -6.74
C ALA A 72 -15.08 7.07 -5.56
N LEU A 73 -14.66 7.42 -4.34
CA LEU A 73 -15.33 7.10 -3.09
C LEU A 73 -15.59 8.37 -2.30
N ASP A 74 -16.73 8.43 -1.60
CA ASP A 74 -16.98 9.50 -0.63
C ASP A 74 -16.10 9.33 0.62
N SER A 75 -15.85 8.09 1.02
CA SER A 75 -14.95 7.73 2.11
C SER A 75 -14.48 6.29 1.94
N GLY A 76 -13.39 5.90 2.62
CA GLY A 76 -12.87 4.54 2.53
C GLY A 76 -12.12 4.13 3.79
N LEU A 77 -12.22 2.85 4.15
CA LEU A 77 -11.49 2.28 5.28
C LEU A 77 -10.01 2.10 4.91
N VAL A 78 -9.13 2.63 5.74
CA VAL A 78 -7.67 2.52 5.61
C VAL A 78 -7.19 1.28 6.36
N SER A 79 -6.42 0.43 5.67
CA SER A 79 -5.83 -0.79 6.23
C SER A 79 -4.30 -0.77 6.13
N GLY A 80 -3.65 -1.77 6.73
CA GLY A 80 -2.19 -1.93 6.67
C GLY A 80 -1.64 -2.24 5.27
N VAL A 81 -2.49 -2.37 4.24
CA VAL A 81 -2.09 -2.65 2.84
C VAL A 81 -2.69 -1.65 1.83
N GLY A 82 -3.39 -0.61 2.27
CA GLY A 82 -4.09 0.33 1.38
C GLY A 82 -5.53 0.63 1.81
N ILE A 83 -6.26 1.40 1.00
CA ILE A 83 -7.71 1.57 1.14
C ILE A 83 -8.38 0.22 0.85
N GLN A 84 -9.44 -0.10 1.57
CA GLN A 84 -10.25 -1.30 1.35
C GLN A 84 -10.67 -1.40 -0.13
N PHE A 85 -10.66 -2.62 -0.67
CA PHE A 85 -10.94 -2.94 -2.07
C PHE A 85 -9.93 -2.44 -3.10
N ASP A 86 -8.97 -1.58 -2.78
CA ASP A 86 -7.96 -1.14 -3.75
C ASP A 86 -7.05 -2.29 -4.19
N ARG A 87 -6.94 -2.50 -5.51
CA ARG A 87 -6.03 -3.44 -6.20
C ARG A 87 -6.02 -4.85 -5.60
N ARG A 88 -7.19 -5.37 -5.24
CA ARG A 88 -7.35 -6.74 -4.71
C ARG A 88 -7.46 -7.81 -5.79
N PHE A 89 -7.75 -7.38 -7.01
CA PHE A 89 -7.84 -8.25 -8.16
C PHE A 89 -6.79 -7.89 -9.21
N CYS A 90 -6.38 -8.87 -10.01
CA CYS A 90 -5.43 -8.67 -11.09
C CYS A 90 -5.71 -9.63 -12.25
N LEU A 91 -5.67 -9.13 -13.49
CA LEU A 91 -5.77 -9.96 -14.68
C LEU A 91 -4.41 -10.59 -15.00
N GLN A 92 -4.44 -11.86 -15.38
CA GLN A 92 -3.31 -12.58 -15.97
C GLN A 92 -3.65 -12.96 -17.40
N ARG A 93 -2.69 -12.80 -18.31
CA ARG A 93 -2.70 -13.43 -19.62
C ARG A 93 -2.16 -14.84 -19.48
N VAL A 94 -2.87 -15.80 -20.07
CA VAL A 94 -2.43 -17.19 -20.14
C VAL A 94 -1.51 -17.37 -21.34
N HIS A 95 -0.34 -17.96 -21.10
CA HIS A 95 0.54 -18.45 -22.16
C HIS A 95 0.53 -19.97 -22.11
N ARG A 96 0.15 -20.61 -23.21
CA ARG A 96 0.10 -22.06 -23.33
C ARG A 96 1.27 -22.61 -24.13
N ASN A 97 1.73 -23.79 -23.76
CA ASN A 97 2.67 -24.55 -24.57
C ASN A 97 1.98 -24.94 -25.89
N PRO A 98 2.54 -24.63 -27.07
CA PRO A 98 1.92 -24.95 -28.36
C PRO A 98 1.71 -26.45 -28.62
N ASP A 99 2.56 -27.30 -28.05
CA ASP A 99 2.56 -28.75 -28.29
C ASP A 99 1.61 -29.49 -27.34
N THR A 100 1.59 -29.11 -26.04
CA THR A 100 0.79 -29.79 -25.01
C THR A 100 -0.52 -29.07 -24.70
N ASN A 101 -0.67 -27.82 -25.13
CA ASN A 101 -1.77 -26.92 -24.76
C ASN A 101 -1.90 -26.67 -23.24
N GLU A 102 -0.91 -27.07 -22.44
CA GLU A 102 -0.87 -26.80 -21.00
C GLU A 102 -0.49 -25.34 -20.73
N ILE A 103 -0.86 -24.82 -19.56
CA ILE A 103 -0.47 -23.47 -19.14
C ILE A 103 1.04 -23.48 -18.83
N ASP A 104 1.81 -22.77 -19.64
CA ASP A 104 3.26 -22.58 -19.46
C ASP A 104 3.55 -21.48 -18.43
N ARG A 105 2.91 -20.31 -18.57
CA ARG A 105 2.96 -19.26 -17.57
C ARG A 105 1.74 -18.36 -17.54
N LEU A 106 1.60 -17.65 -16.42
CA LEU A 106 0.69 -16.54 -16.24
C LEU A 106 1.48 -15.22 -16.24
N GLU A 107 1.09 -14.29 -17.09
CA GLU A 107 1.68 -12.96 -17.18
C GLU A 107 0.69 -11.91 -16.67
N THR A 108 1.09 -11.11 -15.68
CA THR A 108 0.23 -10.02 -15.20
C THR A 108 0.00 -8.98 -16.29
N VAL A 109 -1.28 -8.74 -16.63
CA VAL A 109 -1.64 -7.74 -17.63
C VAL A 109 -1.49 -6.35 -17.00
N MET A 110 -0.47 -5.60 -17.43
CA MET A 110 -0.19 -4.27 -16.90
C MET A 110 -0.60 -3.19 -17.89
N LEU A 111 -1.15 -2.10 -17.37
CA LEU A 111 -1.57 -0.94 -18.15
C LEU A 111 -0.42 -0.35 -18.99
N MET A 112 0.83 -0.41 -18.50
CA MET A 112 2.01 0.08 -19.21
C MET A 112 2.28 -0.66 -20.53
N TYR A 113 1.82 -1.91 -20.66
CA TYR A 113 1.98 -2.72 -21.86
C TYR A 113 0.67 -2.95 -22.63
N ASN A 114 -0.48 -2.72 -21.98
CA ASN A 114 -1.78 -2.91 -22.59
C ASN A 114 -2.73 -1.75 -22.22
N PHE A 115 -2.80 -0.76 -23.12
CA PHE A 115 -3.66 0.41 -22.93
C PHE A 115 -5.15 0.11 -23.05
N TYR A 116 -5.58 -1.03 -23.61
CA TYR A 116 -7.00 -1.38 -23.67
C TYR A 116 -7.64 -1.51 -22.28
N LEU A 117 -6.84 -1.71 -21.23
CA LEU A 117 -7.31 -1.70 -19.85
C LEU A 117 -7.99 -0.38 -19.45
N VAL A 118 -7.70 0.74 -20.11
CA VAL A 118 -8.39 2.02 -19.84
C VAL A 118 -9.82 2.06 -20.35
N LEU A 119 -10.24 1.11 -21.18
CA LEU A 119 -11.61 1.03 -21.68
C LEU A 119 -12.55 0.32 -20.69
N PHE A 120 -12.02 -0.15 -19.55
CA PHE A 120 -12.82 -0.79 -18.51
C PHE A 120 -13.00 0.18 -17.35
N HIS A 121 -14.20 0.75 -17.24
CA HIS A 121 -14.61 1.54 -16.09
C HIS A 121 -15.03 0.63 -14.95
N THR A 122 -14.61 0.95 -13.74
CA THR A 122 -15.07 0.26 -12.54
C THR A 122 -15.88 1.21 -11.69
N ILE A 123 -16.86 0.66 -10.97
CA ILE A 123 -17.53 1.30 -9.85
C ILE A 123 -17.74 0.27 -8.73
N LEU A 124 -17.95 0.77 -7.53
CA LEU A 124 -18.33 -0.03 -6.38
C LEU A 124 -19.78 0.29 -6.01
N GLU A 125 -20.60 -0.74 -5.87
CA GLU A 125 -22.01 -0.60 -5.49
C GLU A 125 -22.34 -1.61 -4.39
N SER A 126 -23.12 -1.19 -3.40
CA SER A 126 -23.64 -2.06 -2.35
C SER A 126 -25.16 -1.85 -2.25
N PRO A 127 -25.97 -2.93 -2.33
CA PRO A 127 -27.41 -2.86 -2.11
C PRO A 127 -27.79 -2.28 -0.73
N SER A 128 -27.01 -2.60 0.30
CA SER A 128 -27.26 -2.14 1.67
C SER A 128 -26.45 -0.91 2.10
N ASN A 129 -25.60 -0.37 1.21
CA ASN A 129 -24.56 0.61 1.51
C ASN A 129 -23.55 0.14 2.59
N ASP A 130 -23.32 -1.17 2.68
CA ASP A 130 -22.35 -1.79 3.58
C ASP A 130 -21.16 -2.39 2.81
N ALA A 131 -20.02 -2.55 3.49
CA ALA A 131 -18.84 -3.13 2.89
C ALA A 131 -18.96 -4.66 2.68
N SER A 132 -19.86 -5.34 3.40
CA SER A 132 -20.03 -6.80 3.39
C SER A 132 -20.69 -7.34 2.12
N ASP A 133 -21.55 -6.56 1.48
CA ASP A 133 -22.22 -6.88 0.21
C ASP A 133 -21.73 -5.98 -0.94
N MET A 134 -20.51 -5.46 -0.82
CA MET A 134 -19.92 -4.62 -1.85
C MET A 134 -19.67 -5.42 -3.13
N HIS A 135 -20.12 -4.88 -4.25
CA HIS A 135 -19.93 -5.42 -5.59
C HIS A 135 -19.03 -4.51 -6.43
N ILE A 136 -18.25 -5.14 -7.32
CA ILE A 136 -17.51 -4.47 -8.37
C ILE A 136 -18.34 -4.60 -9.64
N VAL A 137 -18.72 -3.44 -10.21
CA VAL A 137 -19.29 -3.37 -11.56
C VAL A 137 -18.20 -2.91 -12.50
N ILE A 138 -18.06 -3.60 -13.62
CA ILE A 138 -17.11 -3.26 -14.68
C ILE A 138 -17.90 -3.00 -15.94
N THR A 139 -17.63 -1.89 -16.61
CA THR A 139 -18.25 -1.52 -17.88
C THR A 139 -17.17 -1.33 -18.94
N TYR A 140 -17.33 -1.97 -20.09
CA TYR A 140 -16.47 -1.76 -21.25
C TYR A 140 -16.97 -0.59 -22.13
N THR A 141 -16.12 0.40 -22.41
CA THR A 141 -16.50 1.69 -23.03
C THR A 141 -15.62 2.06 -24.24
N ARG A 142 -15.67 1.26 -25.32
CA ARG A 142 -14.87 1.53 -26.53
C ARG A 142 -15.36 2.77 -27.31
N ASP A 143 -16.66 2.97 -27.38
CA ASP A 143 -17.31 4.03 -28.15
C ASP A 143 -18.58 4.56 -27.47
N LYS A 144 -19.19 5.63 -28.02
CA LYS A 144 -20.44 6.20 -27.48
C LYS A 144 -21.63 5.25 -27.52
N GLN A 145 -21.58 4.19 -28.33
CA GLN A 145 -22.64 3.19 -28.46
C GLN A 145 -22.55 2.11 -27.38
N THR A 146 -21.34 1.82 -26.91
CA THR A 146 -21.05 0.91 -25.79
C THR A 146 -21.00 1.62 -24.44
N ALA A 147 -20.96 2.96 -24.42
CA ALA A 147 -21.03 3.76 -23.21
C ALA A 147 -22.47 3.76 -22.66
N PRO A 148 -22.75 3.09 -21.54
CA PRO A 148 -24.09 3.11 -20.96
C PRO A 148 -24.41 4.50 -20.42
N GLU A 149 -25.70 4.86 -20.40
CA GLU A 149 -26.17 6.12 -19.79
C GLU A 149 -25.78 6.24 -18.32
N LYS A 150 -25.57 5.10 -17.65
CA LYS A 150 -25.10 5.00 -16.27
C LYS A 150 -24.05 3.91 -16.15
N LEU A 151 -23.00 4.16 -15.38
CA LEU A 151 -21.99 3.14 -15.05
C LEU A 151 -22.52 2.09 -14.04
N SER A 152 -23.65 2.38 -13.38
CA SER A 152 -24.33 1.48 -12.45
C SER A 152 -24.72 0.15 -13.09
N TRP A 153 -24.85 -0.90 -12.29
CA TRP A 153 -25.28 -2.19 -12.82
C TRP A 153 -26.67 -2.11 -13.44
N VAL A 154 -26.75 -2.40 -14.74
CA VAL A 154 -28.01 -2.51 -15.50
C VAL A 154 -28.17 -3.86 -16.20
N GLY A 155 -27.19 -4.75 -16.03
CA GLY A 155 -27.21 -6.09 -16.62
C GLY A 155 -26.98 -6.11 -18.14
N SER A 156 -26.29 -5.10 -18.69
CA SER A 156 -25.94 -5.09 -20.11
C SER A 156 -24.87 -6.14 -20.44
N GLU A 157 -24.76 -6.56 -21.70
CA GLU A 157 -23.70 -7.50 -22.15
C GLU A 157 -22.28 -6.92 -22.05
N HIS A 158 -22.16 -5.59 -21.95
CA HIS A 158 -20.91 -4.86 -21.78
C HIS A 158 -20.61 -4.57 -20.31
N GLN A 159 -21.33 -5.21 -19.40
CA GLN A 159 -21.08 -5.14 -17.97
C GLN A 159 -20.74 -6.50 -17.38
N LEU A 160 -19.91 -6.46 -16.34
CA LEU A 160 -19.58 -7.58 -15.49
C LEU A 160 -19.80 -7.18 -14.03
N LEU A 161 -20.44 -8.05 -13.25
CA LEU A 161 -20.72 -7.85 -11.83
C LEU A 161 -20.18 -9.03 -11.03
N PHE A 162 -19.43 -8.75 -9.97
CA PHE A 162 -19.07 -9.75 -8.97
C PHE A 162 -18.80 -9.13 -7.60
N THR A 163 -18.76 -9.96 -6.55
CA THR A 163 -18.54 -9.48 -5.17
C THR A 163 -17.10 -9.00 -4.97
N ALA A 164 -16.91 -7.86 -4.30
CA ALA A 164 -15.60 -7.33 -3.97
C ALA A 164 -14.89 -8.16 -2.89
N GLN A 165 -15.67 -8.84 -2.04
CA GLN A 165 -15.21 -9.83 -1.08
C GLN A 165 -15.56 -11.22 -1.59
N VAL A 166 -14.56 -12.08 -1.69
CA VAL A 166 -14.73 -13.44 -2.24
C VAL A 166 -14.55 -14.44 -1.13
N ASN A 167 -15.46 -15.42 -1.04
CA ASN A 167 -15.19 -16.61 -0.26
C ASN A 167 -14.17 -17.48 -1.02
N CYS A 168 -12.95 -17.54 -0.51
CA CYS A 168 -11.86 -18.30 -1.13
C CYS A 168 -11.89 -19.80 -0.82
N GLU A 169 -12.88 -20.28 -0.07
CA GLU A 169 -13.04 -21.71 0.18
C GLU A 169 -13.15 -22.49 -1.13
N GLY A 170 -12.31 -23.53 -1.26
CA GLY A 170 -12.24 -24.35 -2.45
C GLY A 170 -11.42 -23.77 -3.62
N LEU A 171 -11.25 -22.45 -3.71
CA LEU A 171 -10.53 -21.85 -4.84
C LEU A 171 -9.06 -22.30 -4.88
N SER A 172 -8.59 -22.63 -6.09
CA SER A 172 -7.19 -22.99 -6.29
C SER A 172 -6.28 -21.80 -6.07
N ARG A 173 -5.12 -22.10 -5.49
CA ARG A 173 -4.10 -21.10 -5.19
C ARG A 173 -3.02 -21.08 -6.26
N VAL A 174 -2.66 -19.89 -6.69
CA VAL A 174 -1.60 -19.62 -7.66
C VAL A 174 -0.54 -18.77 -7.01
N ILE A 175 0.73 -19.16 -7.16
CA ILE A 175 1.86 -18.31 -6.79
C ILE A 175 2.17 -17.43 -7.99
N MET A 176 2.10 -16.12 -7.81
CA MET A 176 2.47 -15.15 -8.84
C MET A 176 3.59 -14.24 -8.35
N ASN A 177 4.38 -13.73 -9.29
CA ASN A 177 5.42 -12.75 -9.01
C ASN A 177 5.01 -11.41 -9.63
N LEU A 178 4.97 -10.36 -8.81
CA LEU A 178 4.69 -9.00 -9.24
C LEU A 178 5.86 -8.11 -8.87
N GLN A 179 6.55 -7.55 -9.89
CA GLN A 179 7.69 -6.66 -9.70
C GLN A 179 8.79 -7.28 -8.82
N GLY A 180 9.08 -8.57 -9.00
CA GLY A 180 10.06 -9.32 -8.22
C GLY A 180 9.55 -9.86 -6.88
N SER A 181 8.37 -9.43 -6.41
CA SER A 181 7.79 -9.86 -5.13
C SER A 181 6.73 -10.95 -5.36
N SER A 182 6.98 -12.14 -4.82
CA SER A 182 6.06 -13.26 -4.93
C SER A 182 4.94 -13.16 -3.91
N THR A 183 3.74 -13.57 -4.31
CA THR A 183 2.57 -13.68 -3.44
C THR A 183 1.64 -14.80 -3.89
N GLN A 184 0.84 -15.29 -2.96
CA GLN A 184 -0.19 -16.26 -3.24
C GLN A 184 -1.51 -15.53 -3.52
N ALA A 185 -2.19 -15.94 -4.58
CA ALA A 185 -3.51 -15.46 -4.95
C ALA A 185 -4.43 -16.66 -5.26
N TYR A 186 -5.72 -16.41 -5.36
CA TYR A 186 -6.74 -17.38 -5.71
C TYR A 186 -7.13 -17.18 -7.17
N ASP A 187 -7.18 -18.27 -7.93
CA ASP A 187 -7.74 -18.25 -9.28
C ASP A 187 -9.26 -18.21 -9.19
N MET A 188 -9.85 -17.10 -9.62
CA MET A 188 -11.30 -16.90 -9.62
C MET A 188 -12.00 -17.74 -10.67
N CYS A 189 -11.26 -18.40 -11.56
CA CYS A 189 -11.77 -19.27 -12.61
C CYS A 189 -11.76 -20.76 -12.22
N ASP A 190 -11.34 -21.12 -11.01
CA ASP A 190 -11.27 -22.53 -10.58
C ASP A 190 -12.52 -23.03 -9.81
N ILE A 191 -12.81 -24.31 -10.01
CA ILE A 191 -14.06 -25.06 -9.87
C ILE A 191 -14.28 -25.50 -8.41
N ALA A 192 -14.60 -24.56 -7.51
CA ALA A 192 -14.90 -24.97 -6.13
C ALA A 192 -15.81 -24.03 -5.33
N VAL A 193 -16.56 -23.18 -6.01
CA VAL A 193 -17.84 -22.69 -5.47
C VAL A 193 -18.89 -23.32 -6.37
N GLY A 194 -19.95 -23.94 -5.83
CA GLY A 194 -21.05 -24.58 -6.56
C GLY A 194 -21.89 -23.63 -7.42
N LYS A 195 -21.22 -22.79 -8.21
CA LYS A 195 -21.67 -21.71 -9.10
C LYS A 195 -20.82 -21.75 -10.38
N ILE A 196 -20.65 -22.95 -10.95
CA ILE A 196 -19.85 -23.24 -12.16
C ILE A 196 -20.11 -22.23 -13.29
N ASP A 197 -21.32 -21.69 -13.40
CA ASP A 197 -21.70 -20.75 -14.47
C ASP A 197 -21.16 -19.31 -14.31
N MET A 198 -20.69 -18.91 -13.12
CA MET A 198 -20.28 -17.51 -12.85
C MET A 198 -18.78 -17.26 -13.02
N CYS A 199 -17.92 -18.19 -12.59
CA CYS A 199 -16.47 -18.01 -12.54
C CYS A 199 -15.79 -18.08 -13.93
N ASP A 200 -16.25 -18.99 -14.78
CA ASP A 200 -15.79 -19.13 -16.17
C ASP A 200 -16.25 -17.95 -17.05
N ASN A 201 -17.32 -17.26 -16.62
CA ASN A 201 -17.89 -16.12 -17.31
C ASN A 201 -16.99 -14.87 -17.18
N TYR A 202 -16.34 -14.66 -16.03
CA TYR A 202 -15.51 -13.47 -15.81
C TYR A 202 -14.30 -13.42 -16.75
N ALA A 203 -13.52 -14.50 -16.81
CA ALA A 203 -12.37 -14.58 -17.73
C ALA A 203 -12.81 -14.43 -19.18
N LYS A 204 -13.79 -15.23 -19.63
CA LYS A 204 -14.31 -15.15 -21.02
C LYS A 204 -14.83 -13.76 -21.39
N TRP A 205 -15.42 -13.04 -20.43
CA TRP A 205 -15.86 -11.65 -20.64
C TRP A 205 -14.67 -10.72 -20.91
N PHE A 206 -13.57 -10.82 -20.15
CA PHE A 206 -12.35 -10.05 -20.44
C PHE A 206 -11.70 -10.47 -21.76
N GLU A 207 -11.65 -11.77 -22.04
CA GLU A 207 -11.10 -12.34 -23.28
C GLU A 207 -11.80 -11.77 -24.52
N LYS A 208 -13.14 -11.68 -24.48
CA LYS A 208 -13.97 -11.07 -25.55
C LYS A 208 -13.44 -9.69 -25.96
N TYR A 209 -13.00 -8.87 -25.01
CA TYR A 209 -12.58 -7.49 -25.27
C TYR A 209 -11.06 -7.32 -25.41
N LEU A 210 -10.25 -8.19 -24.78
CA LEU A 210 -8.79 -8.12 -24.79
C LEU A 210 -8.16 -8.92 -25.93
N GLY A 211 -8.85 -9.95 -26.45
CA GLY A 211 -8.40 -10.73 -27.60
C GLY A 211 -7.33 -11.79 -27.28
N PHE A 212 -7.15 -12.16 -26.01
CA PHE A 212 -6.28 -13.24 -25.57
C PHE A 212 -6.86 -13.89 -24.32
N GLU A 213 -6.49 -15.15 -24.08
CA GLU A 213 -6.94 -15.92 -22.90
C GLU A 213 -6.51 -15.25 -21.59
N THR A 214 -7.45 -15.14 -20.64
CA THR A 214 -7.23 -14.45 -19.37
C THR A 214 -7.63 -15.28 -18.16
N ARG A 215 -7.04 -14.95 -17.02
CA ARG A 215 -7.46 -15.38 -15.69
C ARG A 215 -7.64 -14.16 -14.80
N LEU A 216 -8.63 -14.20 -13.93
CA LEU A 216 -8.81 -13.20 -12.88
C LEU A 216 -8.28 -13.77 -11.57
N LEU A 217 -7.29 -13.12 -10.98
CA LEU A 217 -6.77 -13.52 -9.68
C LEU A 217 -7.25 -12.58 -8.58
N TYR A 218 -7.54 -13.14 -7.42
CA TYR A 218 -7.91 -12.41 -6.20
C TYR A 218 -6.90 -12.69 -5.09
N ILE A 219 -6.41 -11.64 -4.41
CA ILE A 219 -5.37 -11.81 -3.39
C ILE A 219 -5.92 -12.28 -2.02
N GLY A 220 -7.21 -12.09 -1.75
CA GLY A 220 -7.80 -12.37 -0.43
C GLY A 220 -7.15 -11.56 0.70
N ASP A 221 -6.82 -12.25 1.80
CA ASP A 221 -6.04 -11.73 2.93
C ASP A 221 -4.52 -11.79 2.69
N GLY A 222 -4.11 -12.23 1.50
CA GLY A 222 -2.72 -12.27 1.08
C GLY A 222 -2.13 -10.87 0.94
N SER A 223 -0.81 -10.81 1.05
CA SER A 223 -0.03 -9.61 0.74
C SER A 223 1.36 -10.00 0.26
N ARG A 224 2.12 -9.01 -0.19
CA ARG A 224 3.49 -9.17 -0.67
C ARG A 224 4.37 -8.07 -0.11
N ALA A 225 5.65 -8.35 0.11
CA ALA A 225 6.57 -7.32 0.56
C ALA A 225 6.75 -6.24 -0.53
N ALA A 226 6.74 -4.98 -0.12
CA ALA A 226 7.19 -3.85 -0.93
C ALA A 226 8.70 -3.97 -1.12
N LEU A 227 9.13 -4.17 -2.36
CA LEU A 227 10.55 -4.23 -2.69
C LEU A 227 11.02 -2.86 -3.19
N GLY A 228 12.27 -2.51 -2.89
CA GLY A 228 12.91 -1.29 -3.34
C GLY A 228 13.33 -0.35 -2.22
N THR A 229 13.99 0.74 -2.61
CA THR A 229 14.57 1.73 -1.67
C THR A 229 13.55 2.73 -1.12
N LEU A 230 12.33 2.74 -1.69
CA LEU A 230 11.25 3.64 -1.32
C LEU A 230 10.41 3.13 -0.14
N ALA A 231 10.55 1.85 0.22
CA ALA A 231 9.89 1.28 1.41
C ALA A 231 10.51 1.90 2.68
N PRO A 232 9.74 2.61 3.53
CA PRO A 232 10.24 3.31 4.72
C PRO A 232 11.09 2.45 5.66
N HIS A 233 10.75 1.16 5.78
CA HIS A 233 11.43 0.19 6.63
C HIS A 233 12.37 -0.76 5.85
N SER A 234 12.61 -0.52 4.57
CA SER A 234 13.64 -1.26 3.83
C SER A 234 15.04 -0.99 4.40
N ASP A 235 15.91 -2.00 4.37
CA ASP A 235 17.32 -1.86 4.79
C ASP A 235 18.02 -0.70 4.05
N ALA A 236 17.65 -0.46 2.79
CA ALA A 236 18.17 0.66 2.01
C ALA A 236 17.70 2.02 2.53
N ALA A 237 16.42 2.16 2.92
CA ALA A 237 15.89 3.40 3.50
C ALA A 237 16.52 3.69 4.88
N VAL A 238 16.70 2.67 5.72
CA VAL A 238 17.39 2.80 7.02
C VAL A 238 18.84 3.28 6.84
N ARG A 239 19.57 2.70 5.88
CA ARG A 239 20.95 3.11 5.56
C ARG A 239 21.05 4.56 5.09
N LYS A 240 20.00 5.10 4.44
CA LYS A 240 19.95 6.50 3.98
C LYS A 240 19.78 7.51 5.12
N LYS A 241 19.31 7.09 6.31
CA LYS A 241 19.08 7.97 7.48
C LYS A 241 20.37 8.31 8.27
N GLY A 242 21.55 7.91 7.79
CA GLY A 242 22.86 8.30 8.33
C GLY A 242 23.54 7.24 9.19
N ARG A 243 24.87 7.33 9.34
CA ARG A 243 25.72 6.28 9.93
C ARG A 243 25.38 5.95 11.38
N TYR A 244 25.12 6.96 12.21
CA TYR A 244 24.79 6.77 13.62
C TYR A 244 23.40 6.15 13.84
N GLN A 245 22.40 6.58 13.05
CA GLN A 245 21.06 5.99 13.12
C GLN A 245 21.06 4.54 12.62
N THR A 246 21.87 4.22 11.61
CA THR A 246 22.05 2.85 11.11
C THR A 246 22.64 1.94 12.19
N LEU A 247 23.62 2.42 12.96
CA LEU A 247 24.24 1.67 14.07
C LEU A 247 23.25 1.44 15.23
N LEU A 248 22.47 2.46 15.61
CA LEU A 248 21.44 2.32 16.64
C LEU A 248 20.34 1.33 16.19
N TRP A 249 19.92 1.40 14.93
CA TRP A 249 18.95 0.47 14.35
C TRP A 249 19.48 -0.96 14.20
N SER A 250 20.76 -1.15 13.90
CA SER A 250 21.33 -2.49 13.77
C SER A 250 21.36 -3.24 15.10
N LEU A 251 21.60 -2.51 16.20
CA LEU A 251 21.63 -3.00 17.58
C LEU A 251 20.23 -3.14 18.22
N ALA A 252 19.18 -2.62 17.59
CA ALA A 252 17.81 -2.73 18.10
C ALA A 252 17.35 -4.21 18.10
N PRO A 253 16.72 -4.70 19.19
CA PRO A 253 16.13 -6.03 19.21
C PRO A 253 15.13 -6.23 18.06
N ALA A 254 15.08 -7.44 17.49
CA ALA A 254 14.23 -7.74 16.33
C ALA A 254 12.76 -7.34 16.50
N ARG A 255 12.22 -7.42 17.73
CA ARG A 255 10.85 -7.00 18.07
C ARG A 255 10.56 -5.50 17.87
N TYR A 256 11.58 -4.66 17.80
CA TYR A 256 11.45 -3.22 17.55
C TYR A 256 11.75 -2.85 16.09
N LYS A 257 12.27 -3.78 15.29
CA LYS A 257 12.44 -3.59 13.86
C LYS A 257 11.07 -3.72 13.21
N SER A 258 10.63 -2.65 12.56
CA SER A 258 9.42 -2.71 11.75
C SER A 258 9.64 -3.70 10.61
N GLY A 259 8.67 -4.58 10.38
CA GLY A 259 8.69 -5.49 9.23
C GLY A 259 8.64 -4.70 7.92
N PRO A 260 8.93 -5.36 6.78
CA PRO A 260 8.78 -4.73 5.47
C PRO A 260 7.34 -4.27 5.28
N GLU A 261 7.13 -3.17 4.57
CA GLU A 261 5.78 -2.76 4.18
C GLU A 261 5.15 -3.83 3.29
N HIS A 262 3.85 -4.06 3.47
CA HIS A 262 3.10 -5.02 2.70
C HIS A 262 2.18 -4.30 1.69
N LEU A 263 2.09 -4.87 0.50
CA LEU A 263 1.26 -4.42 -0.62
C LEU A 263 0.32 -5.55 -1.04
N VAL A 264 -0.75 -5.19 -1.74
CA VAL A 264 -1.51 -6.13 -2.56
C VAL A 264 -0.98 -6.08 -4.01
N PHE A 265 -1.84 -5.93 -5.02
CA PHE A 265 -1.40 -5.79 -6.41
C PHE A 265 -0.99 -4.35 -6.80
N ASN A 266 -0.71 -3.48 -5.82
CA ASN A 266 -0.01 -2.21 -6.03
C ASN A 266 1.36 -2.46 -6.69
N ASP A 267 1.90 -1.45 -7.37
CA ASP A 267 3.24 -1.56 -7.96
C ASP A 267 4.34 -1.37 -6.90
N ILE A 268 4.31 -0.24 -6.20
CA ILE A 268 5.40 0.20 -5.32
C ILE A 268 4.92 0.65 -3.93
N ALA A 269 3.76 1.31 -3.84
CA ALA A 269 3.26 1.91 -2.60
C ALA A 269 1.76 1.66 -2.41
N GLN A 270 1.32 1.74 -1.15
CA GLN A 270 -0.08 1.55 -0.74
C GLN A 270 -0.99 2.68 -1.24
N TYR A 271 -0.46 3.90 -1.29
CA TYR A 271 -1.17 5.09 -1.72
C TYR A 271 -0.32 5.89 -2.70
N LEU A 272 -0.99 6.48 -3.69
CA LEU A 272 -0.44 7.58 -4.47
C LEU A 272 -1.22 8.85 -4.16
N VAL A 273 -0.51 9.88 -3.70
CA VAL A 273 -1.07 11.20 -3.42
C VAL A 273 -0.61 12.19 -4.48
N VAL A 274 -1.57 12.92 -5.04
CA VAL A 274 -1.32 14.02 -6.00
C VAL A 274 -2.03 15.27 -5.53
N THR A 275 -1.57 16.43 -5.99
CA THR A 275 -2.26 17.69 -5.71
C THR A 275 -2.78 18.30 -7.00
N ARG A 276 -3.89 19.03 -6.91
CA ARG A 276 -4.50 19.77 -8.01
C ARG A 276 -3.50 20.73 -8.63
N GLU A 277 -2.74 21.45 -7.81
CA GLU A 277 -1.76 22.45 -8.25
C GLU A 277 -0.60 21.82 -9.05
N SER A 278 -0.17 20.61 -8.66
CA SER A 278 0.81 19.84 -9.45
C SER A 278 0.24 19.41 -10.81
N ASN A 279 -1.03 19.05 -10.85
CA ASN A 279 -1.71 18.69 -12.10
C ASN A 279 -1.92 19.90 -13.01
N ASP A 280 -2.35 21.03 -12.45
CA ASP A 280 -2.54 22.28 -13.19
C ASP A 280 -1.21 22.76 -13.80
N ALA A 281 -0.11 22.60 -13.06
CA ALA A 281 1.22 22.85 -13.61
C ALA A 281 1.57 21.89 -14.76
N ALA A 282 1.10 20.64 -14.73
CA ALA A 282 1.26 19.71 -15.85
C ALA A 282 0.39 20.12 -17.05
N THR A 283 -0.87 20.52 -16.81
CA THR A 283 -1.78 21.07 -17.83
C THR A 283 -1.17 22.30 -18.52
N ALA A 284 -0.56 23.22 -17.76
CA ALA A 284 0.07 24.43 -18.30
C ALA A 284 1.26 24.18 -19.25
N ARG A 285 1.71 22.92 -19.39
CA ARG A 285 2.77 22.50 -20.33
C ARG A 285 2.22 21.79 -21.57
N LEU A 286 0.90 21.61 -21.66
CA LEU A 286 0.23 21.06 -22.83
C LEU A 286 -0.17 22.19 -23.79
N ASP A 287 -0.50 21.82 -25.03
CA ASP A 287 -1.03 22.76 -26.02
C ASP A 287 -2.37 23.37 -25.58
N ASP A 288 -2.69 24.55 -26.12
CA ASP A 288 -3.92 25.27 -25.80
C ASP A 288 -5.18 24.41 -26.00
N GLY A 289 -6.06 24.43 -25.01
CA GLY A 289 -7.32 23.66 -25.01
C GLY A 289 -7.18 22.21 -24.56
N LEU A 290 -5.98 21.75 -24.22
CA LEU A 290 -5.76 20.44 -23.59
C LEU A 290 -5.72 20.57 -22.06
N ASP A 291 -6.36 19.63 -21.37
CA ASP A 291 -6.27 19.48 -19.91
C ASP A 291 -5.71 18.11 -19.53
N MET A 292 -4.81 18.09 -18.53
CA MET A 292 -4.29 16.84 -17.98
C MET A 292 -5.33 16.24 -17.04
N ASP A 293 -6.00 15.18 -17.49
CA ASP A 293 -6.83 14.34 -16.62
C ASP A 293 -5.97 13.74 -15.50
N ILE A 294 -6.16 14.27 -14.29
CA ILE A 294 -5.43 13.88 -13.07
C ILE A 294 -5.55 12.38 -12.75
N LEU A 295 -6.62 11.72 -13.22
CA LEU A 295 -6.82 10.29 -13.01
C LEU A 295 -5.91 9.42 -13.87
N LYS A 296 -5.25 9.99 -14.89
CA LYS A 296 -4.20 9.29 -15.66
C LYS A 296 -2.99 8.92 -14.80
N PHE A 297 -2.72 9.67 -13.73
CA PHE A 297 -1.69 9.32 -12.74
C PHE A 297 -2.11 8.19 -11.81
N ARG A 298 -3.40 7.81 -11.82
CA ARG A 298 -4.01 6.79 -10.97
C ARG A 298 -3.82 7.04 -9.45
N PRO A 299 -4.08 8.27 -8.96
CA PRO A 299 -3.94 8.57 -7.55
C PRO A 299 -4.98 7.83 -6.72
N ASN A 300 -4.66 7.57 -5.46
CA ASN A 300 -5.64 7.16 -4.45
C ASN A 300 -6.23 8.38 -3.72
N ILE A 301 -5.47 9.46 -3.59
CA ILE A 301 -5.88 10.69 -2.90
C ILE A 301 -5.48 11.89 -3.76
N ILE A 302 -6.43 12.77 -4.01
CA ILE A 302 -6.22 14.08 -4.63
C ILE A 302 -6.38 15.13 -3.54
N LEU A 303 -5.39 16.01 -3.43
CA LEU A 303 -5.40 17.13 -2.49
C LEU A 303 -5.48 18.46 -3.23
N SER A 304 -6.04 19.47 -2.57
CA SER A 304 -6.04 20.86 -3.03
C SER A 304 -5.69 21.82 -1.89
N GLY A 305 -5.37 23.06 -2.22
CA GLY A 305 -4.94 24.08 -1.25
C GLY A 305 -3.44 24.08 -0.96
N SER A 306 -2.63 23.42 -1.81
CA SER A 306 -1.16 23.47 -1.67
C SER A 306 -0.65 24.87 -2.02
N PRO A 307 0.34 25.42 -1.29
CA PRO A 307 0.84 26.78 -1.54
C PRO A 307 1.56 26.91 -2.89
N SER A 308 2.05 25.81 -3.45
CA SER A 308 2.59 25.74 -4.81
C SER A 308 2.52 24.32 -5.37
N ALA A 309 2.78 24.19 -6.68
CA ALA A 309 2.95 22.90 -7.33
C ALA A 309 4.17 22.14 -6.77
N PHE A 310 4.06 20.82 -6.68
CA PHE A 310 5.14 19.88 -6.30
C PHE A 310 5.64 20.01 -4.85
N VAL A 311 4.91 20.70 -3.97
CA VAL A 311 5.26 20.84 -2.53
C VAL A 311 5.36 19.50 -1.82
N LYS A 312 4.58 18.50 -2.25
CA LYS A 312 4.61 17.14 -1.70
C LYS A 312 5.97 16.43 -1.83
N ASP A 313 6.86 16.92 -2.68
CA ASP A 313 8.14 16.30 -2.97
C ASP A 313 9.27 16.76 -2.01
N TYR A 314 9.01 17.74 -1.11
CA TYR A 314 10.02 18.42 -0.26
C TYR A 314 9.79 18.39 1.27
#